data_AF-A0A031I0T8-F1
#
_entry.id   AF-A0A031I0T8-F1
#
_cell.length_a   1.000
_cell.length_b   1.000
_cell.length_c   1.000
_cell.angle_alpha   90.00
_cell.angle_beta   90.00
_cell.angle_gamma   90.00
#
_symmetry.space_group_name_H-M   'P 1'
#
loop_
_entity.id
_entity.type
_entity.pdbx_description
1 polymer ?
#
loop_
_entity_poly.entity_id
_entity_poly.type
_entity_poly.pdbx_seq_one_letter_code
_entity_poly.pdbx_strand_id
1 'polypeptide(L)'
;MVVLAIFWLLFFAAAVSGIRWTLYLFFCSLAFGSLAILPVNLTGGTTFLPHTACSALLCVRSFIACRKPHLLVDGLLDYNKLGLLTAFIVFGLMVTYTAPFLFHGAPIMGLNNITRSPLGFGSGNITQPLYLLAAFAITISIYQLLLQTETRRMVYQAIFIGGAMAVLAGMIDMATAGSGLLAPLRTATYVIMDGDDVGGMRRVIGFNTEASAYGTLVLSFGSMIYFMRLGEALGGIYAKIQTPLALALIAFTVLSTSSAAFLGLGVLGMMAVFANVLALRHPADEKRALIQLLVIGAGAIVVAALVIATPSLFNGVVDLVDSLIFKKTSSSSYSERSSWNIVSLEGLVATGGYGVGVGSTRASSWPVAVLSSTGVIGGLMMALFFLRLMTASLRGASDEIRRVVVGARYALLICLIPGAVAGTLVDFGAFNATLFAITTALPTLIPVATRRRRMRRPGAGEPRTIAPRAQPAPRPARAGVRRVAR
;
A
#
# COMPACT_ATOMS: atom_id res chain seq x y z
N MET A 1 7.42 -27.44 -15.74
CA MET A 1 6.70 -27.25 -17.02
C MET A 1 5.19 -27.06 -16.82
N VAL A 2 4.48 -27.94 -16.11
CA VAL A 2 3.02 -27.83 -15.91
C VAL A 2 2.59 -26.51 -15.24
N VAL A 3 3.25 -26.09 -14.16
CA VAL A 3 2.96 -24.83 -13.45
C VAL A 3 3.12 -23.60 -14.36
N LEU A 4 4.18 -23.56 -15.17
CA LEU A 4 4.42 -22.51 -16.15
C LEU A 4 3.31 -22.45 -17.19
N ALA A 5 2.88 -23.61 -17.71
CA ALA A 5 1.79 -23.69 -18.67
C ALA A 5 0.47 -23.16 -18.08
N ILE A 6 0.17 -23.50 -16.81
CA ILE A 6 -1.00 -22.96 -16.11
C ILE A 6 -0.90 -21.44 -15.97
N PHE A 7 0.25 -20.91 -15.55
CA PHE A 7 0.45 -19.47 -15.42
C PHE A 7 0.21 -18.75 -16.75
N TRP A 8 0.86 -19.20 -17.83
CA TRP A 8 0.72 -18.57 -19.14
C TRP A 8 -0.70 -18.72 -19.72
N LEU A 9 -1.38 -19.85 -19.48
CA LEU A 9 -2.79 -20.00 -19.86
C LEU A 9 -3.68 -18.99 -19.13
N LEU A 10 -3.50 -18.83 -17.81
CA LEU A 10 -4.24 -17.83 -17.03
C LEU A 10 -3.89 -16.40 -17.48
N PHE A 11 -2.63 -16.14 -17.82
CA PHE A 11 -2.17 -14.86 -18.34
C PHE A 11 -2.85 -14.50 -19.66
N PHE A 12 -2.82 -15.40 -20.65
CA PHE A 12 -3.46 -15.18 -21.94
C PHE A 12 -4.98 -15.12 -21.82
N ALA A 13 -5.59 -15.96 -20.98
CA ALA A 13 -7.02 -15.89 -20.67
C ALA A 13 -7.39 -14.53 -20.06
N ALA A 14 -6.61 -14.01 -19.11
CA ALA A 14 -6.83 -12.69 -18.52
C ALA A 14 -6.56 -11.55 -19.51
N ALA A 15 -5.68 -11.74 -20.49
CA ALA A 15 -5.39 -10.75 -21.53
C ALA A 15 -6.56 -10.57 -22.51
N VAL A 16 -7.25 -11.65 -22.88
CA VAL A 16 -8.43 -11.61 -23.76
C VAL A 16 -9.74 -11.33 -23.01
N SER A 17 -9.78 -11.64 -21.70
CA SER A 17 -10.96 -11.43 -20.85
C SER A 17 -11.06 -9.97 -20.35
N GLY A 18 -12.16 -9.63 -19.66
CA GLY A 18 -12.35 -8.29 -19.08
C GLY A 18 -11.31 -7.91 -18.01
N ILE A 19 -11.10 -6.60 -17.81
CA ILE A 19 -10.11 -6.01 -16.88
C ILE A 19 -10.15 -6.58 -15.45
N ARG A 20 -11.33 -7.02 -15.00
CA ARG A 20 -11.53 -7.70 -13.72
C ARG A 20 -10.58 -8.87 -13.53
N TRP A 21 -10.42 -9.72 -14.54
CA TRP A 21 -9.55 -10.90 -14.46
C TRP A 21 -8.08 -10.52 -14.45
N THR A 22 -7.69 -9.47 -15.18
CA THR A 22 -6.35 -8.90 -15.13
C THR A 22 -6.02 -8.38 -13.72
N LEU A 23 -6.95 -7.67 -13.08
CA LEU A 23 -6.78 -7.20 -11.70
C LEU A 23 -6.64 -8.36 -10.72
N TYR A 24 -7.49 -9.37 -10.83
CA TYR A 24 -7.43 -10.55 -9.95
C TYR A 24 -6.10 -11.28 -10.12
N LEU A 25 -5.70 -11.55 -11.36
CA LEU A 25 -4.42 -12.19 -11.66
C LEU A 25 -3.25 -11.38 -11.11
N PHE A 26 -3.25 -10.04 -11.28
CA PHE A 26 -2.20 -9.17 -10.75
C PHE A 26 -2.08 -9.28 -9.22
N PHE A 27 -3.17 -9.10 -8.47
CA PHE A 27 -3.09 -9.16 -7.01
C PHE A 27 -2.80 -10.58 -6.48
N CYS A 28 -3.29 -11.63 -7.16
CA CYS A 28 -2.92 -13.01 -6.85
C CYS A 28 -1.43 -13.28 -7.10
N SER A 29 -0.88 -12.74 -8.19
CA SER A 29 0.51 -12.96 -8.60
C SER A 29 1.53 -12.41 -7.60
N LEU A 30 1.13 -11.44 -6.77
CA LEU A 30 1.98 -10.92 -5.70
C LEU A 30 2.35 -12.01 -4.67
N ALA A 31 1.50 -13.02 -4.47
CA ALA A 31 1.76 -14.12 -3.53
C ALA A 31 2.91 -15.04 -3.98
N PHE A 32 3.27 -15.03 -5.26
CA PHE A 32 4.26 -15.92 -5.87
C PHE A 32 5.62 -15.22 -5.98
N GLY A 33 6.35 -15.16 -4.86
CA GLY A 33 7.68 -14.54 -4.78
C GLY A 33 8.84 -15.46 -5.17
N SER A 34 8.61 -16.76 -5.38
CA SER A 34 9.65 -17.73 -5.76
C SER A 34 9.38 -18.45 -7.09
N LEU A 35 8.27 -18.18 -7.76
CA LEU A 35 7.97 -18.76 -9.07
C LEU A 35 8.69 -17.97 -10.16
N ALA A 36 9.58 -18.60 -10.92
CA ALA A 36 10.10 -18.03 -12.16
C ALA A 36 9.10 -18.30 -13.31
N ILE A 37 8.71 -17.28 -14.08
CA ILE A 37 7.78 -17.43 -15.23
C ILE A 37 8.46 -17.78 -16.55
N LEU A 38 9.78 -17.65 -16.59
CA LEU A 38 10.63 -18.06 -17.69
C LEU A 38 11.69 -19.03 -17.16
N PRO A 39 12.07 -20.06 -17.92
CA PRO A 39 13.18 -20.93 -17.56
C PRO A 39 14.46 -20.11 -17.33
N VAL A 40 15.07 -20.26 -16.15
CA VAL A 40 16.22 -19.45 -15.71
C VAL A 40 17.45 -19.58 -16.61
N ASN A 41 17.56 -20.70 -17.33
CA ASN A 41 18.59 -20.94 -18.35
C ASN A 41 18.43 -20.04 -19.58
N LEU A 42 17.21 -19.62 -19.91
CA LEU A 42 16.94 -18.73 -21.05
C LEU A 42 17.13 -17.24 -20.70
N THR A 43 17.09 -16.91 -19.41
CA THR A 43 17.12 -15.52 -18.92
C THR A 43 18.49 -15.13 -18.34
N GLY A 44 19.52 -15.95 -18.57
CA GLY A 44 20.87 -15.70 -18.05
C GLY A 44 20.94 -15.69 -16.53
N GLY A 45 20.11 -16.50 -15.85
CA GLY A 45 20.05 -16.55 -14.38
C GLY A 45 19.17 -15.47 -13.72
N THR A 46 18.51 -14.61 -14.49
CA THR A 46 17.57 -13.61 -13.94
C THR A 46 16.19 -14.22 -13.71
N THR A 47 15.66 -14.06 -12.50
CA THR A 47 14.33 -14.57 -12.14
C THR A 47 13.26 -13.53 -12.46
N PHE A 48 12.44 -13.78 -13.47
CA PHE A 48 11.23 -13.00 -13.74
C PHE A 48 10.06 -13.58 -12.93
N LEU A 49 9.44 -12.72 -12.09
CA LEU A 49 8.35 -13.12 -11.21
C LEU A 49 6.97 -12.88 -11.87
N PRO A 50 5.91 -13.64 -11.51
CA PRO A 50 4.57 -13.49 -12.05
C PRO A 50 4.03 -12.07 -12.06
N HIS A 51 4.27 -11.32 -10.98
CA HIS A 51 3.80 -9.94 -10.87
C HIS A 51 4.43 -9.01 -11.90
N THR A 52 5.65 -9.28 -12.39
CA THR A 52 6.29 -8.45 -13.42
C THR A 52 5.51 -8.50 -14.73
N ALA A 53 5.22 -9.69 -15.25
CA ALA A 53 4.38 -9.86 -16.43
C ALA A 53 2.95 -9.36 -16.20
N CYS A 54 2.36 -9.67 -15.04
CA CYS A 54 0.99 -9.23 -14.73
C CYS A 54 0.87 -7.70 -14.62
N SER A 55 1.93 -7.02 -14.15
CA SER A 55 1.97 -5.55 -14.10
C SER A 55 1.99 -4.92 -15.49
N ALA A 56 2.76 -5.48 -16.42
CA ALA A 56 2.77 -5.05 -17.82
C ALA A 56 1.39 -5.25 -18.47
N LEU A 57 0.75 -6.41 -18.23
CA LEU A 57 -0.59 -6.67 -18.72
C LEU A 57 -1.62 -5.71 -18.12
N LEU A 58 -1.56 -5.46 -16.80
CA LEU A 58 -2.41 -4.49 -16.12
C LEU A 58 -2.25 -3.09 -16.73
N CYS A 59 -1.01 -2.68 -17.00
CA CYS A 59 -0.72 -1.42 -17.67
C CYS A 59 -1.44 -1.34 -19.02
N VAL A 60 -1.13 -2.24 -19.94
CA VAL A 60 -1.74 -2.27 -21.29
C VAL A 60 -3.27 -2.30 -21.22
N ARG A 61 -3.85 -3.20 -20.42
CA ARG A 61 -5.31 -3.37 -20.32
C ARG A 61 -5.99 -2.17 -19.70
N SER A 62 -5.36 -1.53 -18.71
CA SER A 62 -5.93 -0.33 -18.07
C SER A 62 -5.95 0.86 -19.01
N PHE A 63 -4.92 1.05 -19.85
CA PHE A 63 -4.91 2.07 -20.90
C PHE A 63 -5.96 1.81 -21.98
N ILE A 64 -6.14 0.56 -22.40
CA ILE A 64 -7.24 0.19 -23.33
C ILE A 64 -8.62 0.45 -22.70
N ALA A 65 -8.76 0.22 -21.39
CA ALA A 65 -9.99 0.49 -20.65
C ALA A 65 -10.19 1.98 -20.29
N CYS A 66 -9.22 2.85 -20.62
CA CYS A 66 -9.26 4.26 -20.26
C CYS A 66 -10.30 5.01 -21.11
N ARG A 67 -11.42 5.37 -20.48
CA ARG A 67 -12.49 6.13 -21.13
C ARG A 67 -12.28 7.64 -21.12
N LYS A 68 -11.38 8.14 -20.27
CA LYS A 68 -11.18 9.59 -20.03
C LYS A 68 -9.68 9.92 -19.91
N PRO A 69 -8.93 9.88 -21.03
CA PRO A 69 -7.48 10.11 -21.02
C PRO A 69 -7.10 11.52 -20.54
N HIS A 70 -7.95 12.53 -20.76
CA HIS A 70 -7.73 13.89 -20.26
C HIS A 70 -7.61 13.94 -18.72
N LEU A 71 -8.43 13.19 -17.98
CA LEU A 71 -8.35 13.14 -16.51
C LEU A 71 -7.06 12.48 -16.01
N LEU A 72 -6.49 11.58 -16.81
CA LEU A 72 -5.19 10.98 -16.51
C LEU A 72 -4.08 12.02 -16.71
N VAL A 73 -4.06 12.71 -17.84
CA VAL A 73 -3.07 13.77 -18.12
C VAL A 73 -3.15 14.88 -17.05
N ASP A 74 -4.36 15.35 -16.74
CA ASP A 74 -4.58 16.31 -15.65
C ASP A 74 -4.12 15.73 -14.29
N GLY A 75 -4.28 14.42 -14.08
CA GLY A 75 -3.79 13.70 -12.91
C GLY A 75 -2.28 13.74 -12.76
N LEU A 76 -1.58 13.51 -13.88
CA LEU A 76 -0.11 13.43 -13.96
C LEU A 76 0.57 14.79 -13.89
N LEU A 77 -0.10 15.86 -14.31
CA LEU A 77 0.48 17.21 -14.31
C LEU A 77 0.11 18.03 -13.06
N ASP A 78 -1.03 17.74 -12.43
CA ASP A 78 -1.47 18.47 -11.24
C ASP A 78 -0.66 18.07 -9.99
N TYR A 79 0.06 19.03 -9.42
CA TYR A 79 0.83 18.86 -8.18
C TYR A 79 -0.03 18.39 -6.99
N ASN A 80 -1.35 18.65 -7.03
CA ASN A 80 -2.28 18.19 -6.01
C ASN A 80 -2.60 16.70 -6.10
N LYS A 81 -2.25 16.05 -7.21
CA LYS A 81 -2.55 14.65 -7.57
C LYS A 81 -1.25 13.85 -7.73
N LEU A 82 -0.92 13.38 -8.93
CA LEU A 82 0.31 12.62 -9.24
C LEU A 82 1.45 13.50 -9.76
N GLY A 83 1.27 14.82 -9.89
CA GLY A 83 2.29 15.75 -10.42
C GLY A 83 3.63 15.68 -9.72
N LEU A 84 3.64 15.67 -8.37
CA LEU A 84 4.89 15.56 -7.60
C LEU A 84 5.58 14.21 -7.80
N LEU A 85 4.82 13.11 -7.89
CA LEU A 85 5.38 11.79 -8.17
C LEU A 85 5.94 11.73 -9.59
N THR A 86 5.23 12.30 -10.56
CA THR A 86 5.68 12.37 -11.96
C THR A 86 6.97 13.19 -12.07
N ALA A 87 7.04 14.34 -11.40
CA ALA A 87 8.24 15.16 -11.32
C ALA A 87 9.41 14.39 -10.67
N PHE A 88 9.15 13.64 -9.58
CA PHE A 88 10.14 12.77 -8.96
C PHE A 88 10.68 11.71 -9.93
N ILE A 89 9.81 11.05 -10.69
CA ILE A 89 10.22 10.03 -11.68
C ILE A 89 11.09 10.66 -12.77
N VAL A 90 10.63 11.77 -13.37
CA VAL A 90 11.39 12.47 -14.43
C VAL A 90 12.74 12.95 -13.90
N PHE A 91 12.77 13.54 -12.71
CA PHE A 91 14.00 14.00 -12.08
C PHE A 91 14.94 12.84 -11.75
N GLY A 92 14.43 11.75 -11.19
CA GLY A 92 15.21 10.55 -10.89
C GLY A 92 15.85 9.94 -12.14
N LEU A 93 15.12 9.88 -13.26
CA LEU A 93 15.69 9.43 -14.54
C LEU A 93 16.78 10.37 -15.03
N MET A 94 16.54 11.68 -14.97
CA MET A 94 17.53 12.69 -15.35
C MET A 94 18.81 12.55 -14.54
N VAL A 95 18.73 12.44 -13.20
CA VAL A 95 19.90 12.20 -12.33
C VAL A 95 20.59 10.89 -12.71
N THR A 96 19.83 9.83 -12.99
CA THR A 96 20.38 8.51 -13.34
C THR A 96 21.25 8.53 -14.59
N TYR A 97 20.82 9.25 -15.63
CA TYR A 97 21.55 9.28 -16.90
C TYR A 97 22.64 10.37 -16.95
N THR A 98 22.66 11.30 -16.00
CA THR A 98 23.63 12.41 -15.99
C THR A 98 24.70 12.24 -14.91
N ALA A 99 24.33 11.77 -13.71
CA ALA A 99 25.25 11.68 -12.57
C ALA A 99 26.51 10.82 -12.83
N PRO A 100 26.43 9.66 -13.51
CA PRO A 100 27.62 8.85 -13.77
C PRO A 100 28.69 9.53 -14.65
N PHE A 101 28.29 10.54 -15.43
CA PHE A 101 29.18 11.30 -16.29
C PHE A 101 29.66 12.59 -15.62
N LEU A 102 28.79 13.28 -14.87
CA LEU A 102 29.10 14.54 -14.19
C LEU A 102 29.97 14.35 -12.94
N PHE A 103 29.80 13.24 -12.24
CA PHE A 103 30.45 12.97 -10.94
C PHE A 103 31.21 11.65 -10.96
N HIS A 104 31.89 11.38 -12.08
CA HIS A 104 32.69 10.18 -12.25
C HIS A 104 33.66 9.98 -11.08
N GLY A 105 33.71 8.77 -10.52
CA GLY A 105 34.59 8.46 -9.38
C GLY A 105 34.02 8.75 -8.00
N ALA A 106 32.82 9.36 -7.88
CA ALA A 106 32.14 9.48 -6.59
C ALA A 106 31.92 8.10 -5.93
N PRO A 107 32.02 7.97 -4.60
CA PRO A 107 31.90 6.67 -3.96
C PRO A 107 30.45 6.15 -4.01
N ILE A 108 30.29 4.90 -4.44
CA ILE A 108 29.01 4.18 -4.42
C ILE A 108 29.18 2.78 -3.85
N MET A 109 28.09 2.21 -3.36
CA MET A 109 28.03 0.82 -2.93
C MET A 109 27.50 -0.04 -4.08
N GLY A 110 28.30 -0.95 -4.62
CA GLY A 110 27.92 -1.78 -5.76
C GLY A 110 26.69 -2.65 -5.48
N LEU A 111 25.77 -2.73 -6.46
CA LEU A 111 24.50 -3.47 -6.31
C LEU A 111 24.70 -4.98 -6.15
N ASN A 112 25.58 -5.57 -6.97
CA ASN A 112 25.74 -7.03 -7.05
C ASN A 112 26.95 -7.54 -6.24
N ASN A 113 28.07 -6.81 -6.28
CA ASN A 113 29.32 -7.25 -5.67
C ASN A 113 29.54 -6.69 -4.26
N ILE A 114 28.56 -5.95 -3.71
CA ILE A 114 28.55 -5.37 -2.35
C ILE A 114 29.94 -4.86 -1.94
N THR A 115 30.51 -4.02 -2.79
CA THR A 115 31.85 -3.44 -2.60
C THR A 115 31.81 -1.97 -2.94
N ARG A 116 32.65 -1.17 -2.28
CA ARG A 116 32.81 0.24 -2.59
C ARG A 116 33.47 0.36 -3.97
N SER A 117 32.80 1.05 -4.89
CA SER A 117 33.27 1.25 -6.25
C SER A 117 33.13 2.72 -6.64
N PRO A 118 33.93 3.20 -7.62
CA PRO A 118 33.70 4.51 -8.20
C PRO A 118 32.37 4.54 -8.97
N LEU A 119 31.71 5.69 -8.96
CA LEU A 119 30.50 5.93 -9.73
C LEU A 119 30.83 5.84 -11.22
N GLY A 120 30.07 5.00 -11.91
CA GLY A 120 30.12 4.82 -13.35
C GLY A 120 28.80 4.25 -13.85
N PHE A 121 28.55 4.39 -15.15
CA PHE A 121 27.33 3.90 -15.76
C PHE A 121 27.37 2.37 -15.87
N GLY A 122 26.34 1.70 -15.36
CA GLY A 122 26.26 0.24 -15.36
C GLY A 122 24.85 -0.30 -15.63
N SER A 123 24.72 -1.62 -15.62
CA SER A 123 23.42 -2.31 -15.83
C SER A 123 22.37 -1.94 -14.78
N GLY A 124 22.79 -1.53 -13.58
CA GLY A 124 21.91 -0.98 -12.54
C GLY A 124 21.17 0.28 -12.99
N ASN A 125 21.83 1.16 -13.75
CA ASN A 125 21.24 2.39 -14.30
C ASN A 125 20.27 2.15 -15.46
N ILE A 126 20.06 0.90 -15.85
CA ILE A 126 19.06 0.49 -16.84
C ILE A 126 17.95 -0.26 -16.13
N THR A 127 18.30 -1.31 -15.39
CA THR A 127 17.34 -2.21 -14.74
C THR A 127 16.54 -1.54 -13.62
N GLN A 128 17.18 -0.73 -12.77
CA GLN A 128 16.51 -0.12 -11.61
C GLN A 128 15.52 0.99 -12.00
N PRO A 129 15.84 1.88 -12.95
CA PRO A 129 14.84 2.76 -13.54
C PRO A 129 13.64 2.04 -14.13
N LEU A 130 13.84 0.88 -14.79
CA LEU A 130 12.73 0.09 -15.34
C LEU A 130 11.82 -0.46 -14.23
N TYR A 131 12.37 -0.93 -13.11
CA TYR A 131 11.56 -1.35 -11.97
C TYR A 131 10.78 -0.18 -11.34
N LEU A 132 11.44 0.96 -11.17
CA LEU A 132 10.79 2.18 -10.68
C LEU A 132 9.67 2.65 -11.61
N LEU A 133 9.90 2.61 -12.93
CA LEU A 133 8.89 2.92 -13.95
C LEU A 133 7.75 1.92 -13.97
N ALA A 134 8.01 0.63 -13.73
CA ALA A 134 6.97 -0.38 -13.60
C ALA A 134 6.07 -0.12 -12.39
N ALA A 135 6.64 0.24 -11.23
CA ALA A 135 5.87 0.64 -10.06
C ALA A 135 5.04 1.90 -10.31
N PHE A 136 5.62 2.89 -11.01
CA PHE A 136 4.88 4.09 -11.44
C PHE A 136 3.75 3.77 -12.43
N ALA A 137 3.98 2.85 -13.36
CA ALA A 137 2.96 2.38 -14.30
C ALA A 137 1.81 1.68 -13.56
N ILE A 138 2.09 0.88 -12.52
CA ILE A 138 1.06 0.30 -11.64
C ILE A 138 0.23 1.42 -10.97
N THR A 139 0.89 2.45 -10.42
CA THR A 139 0.19 3.60 -9.81
C THR A 139 -0.76 4.26 -10.80
N ILE A 140 -0.29 4.56 -12.01
CA ILE A 140 -1.10 5.18 -13.06
C ILE A 140 -2.27 4.29 -13.46
N SER A 141 -2.00 2.99 -13.64
CA SER A 141 -2.99 1.98 -14.04
C SER A 141 -4.12 1.86 -13.03
N ILE A 142 -3.78 1.79 -11.74
CA ILE A 142 -4.79 1.73 -10.68
C ILE A 142 -5.49 3.08 -10.53
N TYR A 143 -4.76 4.21 -10.62
CA TYR A 143 -5.33 5.56 -10.51
C TYR A 143 -6.47 5.75 -11.51
N GLN A 144 -6.26 5.43 -12.79
CA GLN A 144 -7.29 5.58 -13.81
C GLN A 144 -8.49 4.65 -13.61
N LEU A 145 -8.25 3.42 -13.13
CA LEU A 145 -9.32 2.46 -12.82
C LEU A 145 -10.16 2.90 -11.62
N LEU A 146 -9.59 3.63 -10.67
CA LEU A 146 -10.33 4.14 -9.51
C LEU A 146 -11.24 5.33 -9.85
N LEU A 147 -11.01 6.02 -10.96
CA LEU A 147 -11.83 7.16 -11.40
C LEU A 147 -13.22 6.75 -11.90
N GLN A 148 -13.46 5.44 -12.15
CA GLN A 148 -14.77 4.93 -12.58
C GLN A 148 -15.34 4.00 -11.51
N THR A 149 -16.63 4.14 -11.20
CA THR A 149 -17.27 3.41 -10.10
C THR A 149 -17.21 1.89 -10.26
N GLU A 150 -17.43 1.37 -11.48
CA GLU A 150 -17.41 -0.07 -11.75
C GLU A 150 -16.02 -0.68 -11.52
N THR A 151 -14.99 -0.09 -12.13
CA THR A 151 -13.60 -0.56 -12.01
C THR A 151 -13.03 -0.31 -10.62
N ARG A 152 -13.46 0.75 -9.91
CA ARG A 152 -13.13 0.97 -8.49
C ARG A 152 -13.55 -0.23 -7.64
N ARG A 153 -14.79 -0.71 -7.83
CA ARG A 153 -15.29 -1.91 -7.14
C ARG A 153 -14.45 -3.15 -7.47
N MET A 154 -14.03 -3.30 -8.73
CA MET A 154 -13.16 -4.40 -9.16
C MET A 154 -11.78 -4.34 -8.49
N VAL A 155 -11.19 -3.15 -8.33
CA VAL A 155 -9.91 -2.97 -7.61
C VAL A 155 -10.05 -3.41 -6.15
N TYR A 156 -11.14 -3.02 -5.47
CA TYR A 156 -11.39 -3.45 -4.09
C TYR A 156 -11.53 -4.97 -3.99
N GLN A 157 -12.26 -5.60 -4.91
CA GLN A 157 -12.41 -7.05 -4.97
C GLN A 157 -11.06 -7.74 -5.21
N ALA A 158 -10.23 -7.19 -6.09
CA ALA A 158 -8.93 -7.74 -6.41
C ALA A 158 -7.97 -7.73 -5.20
N ILE A 159 -7.98 -6.67 -4.39
CA ILE A 159 -7.20 -6.61 -3.14
C ILE A 159 -7.64 -7.72 -2.17
N PHE A 160 -8.95 -7.97 -2.04
CA PHE A 160 -9.48 -9.08 -1.23
C PHE A 160 -9.01 -10.44 -1.74
N ILE A 161 -9.10 -10.66 -3.04
CA ILE A 161 -8.71 -11.93 -3.66
C ILE A 161 -7.21 -12.15 -3.50
N GLY A 162 -6.38 -11.11 -3.68
CA GLY A 162 -4.94 -11.17 -3.40
C GLY A 162 -4.64 -11.52 -1.94
N GLY A 163 -5.35 -10.91 -0.99
CA GLY A 163 -5.23 -11.24 0.43
C GLY A 163 -5.66 -12.68 0.75
N ALA A 164 -6.72 -13.18 0.11
CA ALA A 164 -7.14 -14.57 0.26
C ALA A 164 -6.09 -15.55 -0.32
N MET A 165 -5.48 -15.21 -1.47
CA MET A 165 -4.39 -16.00 -2.04
C MET A 165 -3.14 -16.01 -1.16
N ALA A 166 -2.84 -14.89 -0.50
CA ALA A 166 -1.75 -14.81 0.46
C ALA A 166 -1.95 -15.79 1.63
N VAL A 167 -3.16 -15.80 2.22
CA VAL A 167 -3.53 -16.76 3.27
C VAL A 167 -3.46 -18.19 2.76
N LEU A 168 -3.99 -18.46 1.57
CA LEU A 168 -3.95 -19.79 0.95
C LEU A 168 -2.50 -20.27 0.76
N ALA A 169 -1.60 -19.40 0.30
CA ALA A 169 -0.19 -19.73 0.15
C ALA A 169 0.45 -20.14 1.48
N GLY A 170 0.17 -19.42 2.57
CA GLY A 170 0.64 -19.80 3.90
C GLY A 170 0.05 -21.10 4.42
N MET A 171 -1.25 -21.32 4.20
CA MET A 171 -1.92 -22.58 4.59
C MET A 171 -1.32 -23.78 3.88
N ILE A 172 -1.10 -23.67 2.56
CA ILE A 172 -0.49 -24.74 1.77
C ILE A 172 0.94 -24.99 2.23
N ASP A 173 1.75 -23.94 2.46
CA ASP A 173 3.12 -24.09 2.95
C ASP A 173 3.21 -24.80 4.31
N MET A 174 2.28 -24.53 5.23
CA MET A 174 2.19 -25.27 6.48
C MET A 174 1.75 -26.73 6.25
N ALA A 175 0.76 -26.96 5.40
CA ALA A 175 0.24 -28.31 5.11
C ALA A 175 1.24 -29.21 4.38
N THR A 176 2.14 -28.62 3.58
CA THR A 176 3.16 -29.34 2.80
C THR A 176 4.55 -29.24 3.42
N ALA A 177 4.64 -28.95 4.72
CA ALA A 177 5.91 -28.90 5.45
C ALA A 177 6.72 -30.18 5.22
N GLY A 178 7.97 -30.05 4.76
CA GLY A 178 8.90 -31.18 4.61
C GLY A 178 8.58 -32.18 3.48
N SER A 179 7.50 -31.98 2.70
CA SER A 179 7.10 -32.95 1.67
C SER A 179 7.66 -32.69 0.27
N GLY A 180 8.32 -31.55 0.05
CA GLY A 180 8.85 -31.15 -1.27
C GLY A 180 7.79 -30.80 -2.32
N LEU A 181 6.48 -30.91 -2.00
CA LEU A 181 5.38 -30.68 -2.95
C LEU A 181 5.35 -29.26 -3.55
N LEU A 182 5.98 -28.28 -2.87
CA LEU A 182 6.09 -26.91 -3.35
C LEU A 182 7.27 -26.64 -4.28
N ALA A 183 8.15 -27.63 -4.51
CA ALA A 183 9.29 -27.46 -5.42
C ALA A 183 8.90 -26.92 -6.82
N PRO A 184 7.77 -27.33 -7.45
CA PRO A 184 7.34 -26.76 -8.73
C PRO A 184 6.95 -25.28 -8.69
N LEU A 185 6.61 -24.75 -7.51
CA LEU A 185 6.27 -23.34 -7.29
C LEU A 185 7.47 -22.51 -6.81
N ARG A 186 8.54 -23.16 -6.33
CA ARG A 186 9.76 -22.54 -5.81
C ARG A 186 10.91 -22.75 -6.79
N THR A 187 10.89 -22.02 -7.90
CA THR A 187 11.82 -22.18 -9.04
C THR A 187 12.78 -21.00 -9.24
N ALA A 188 12.75 -20.02 -8.34
CA ALA A 188 13.65 -18.87 -8.36
C ALA A 188 15.11 -19.30 -8.16
N THR A 189 16.03 -18.53 -8.75
CA THR A 189 17.48 -18.77 -8.65
C THR A 189 18.06 -18.35 -7.28
N TYR A 190 17.26 -17.66 -6.46
CA TYR A 190 17.66 -17.25 -5.11
C TYR A 190 17.67 -18.43 -4.15
N VAL A 191 18.51 -18.36 -3.12
CA VAL A 191 18.48 -19.33 -2.01
C VAL A 191 17.11 -19.30 -1.36
N ILE A 192 16.43 -20.44 -1.36
CA ILE A 192 15.14 -20.64 -0.71
C ILE A 192 15.43 -21.06 0.73
N MET A 193 15.06 -20.21 1.70
CA MET A 193 15.25 -20.46 3.12
C MET A 193 14.02 -21.16 3.71
N ASP A 194 13.79 -22.43 3.34
CA ASP A 194 12.58 -23.19 3.72
C ASP A 194 12.76 -24.11 4.94
N GLY A 195 13.97 -24.18 5.49
CA GLY A 195 14.33 -24.93 6.70
C GLY A 195 14.88 -24.08 7.86
N ASP A 196 14.81 -22.74 7.76
CA ASP A 196 15.22 -21.88 8.88
C ASP A 196 14.18 -21.97 10.00
N ASP A 197 14.64 -22.28 11.20
CA ASP A 197 13.84 -22.24 12.44
C ASP A 197 14.30 -21.07 13.31
N VAL A 198 13.35 -20.39 13.95
CA VAL A 198 13.67 -19.38 15.00
C VAL A 198 13.04 -19.86 16.29
N GLY A 199 13.86 -20.23 17.27
CA GLY A 199 13.39 -20.71 18.58
C GLY A 199 12.60 -22.01 18.52
N GLY A 200 12.90 -22.91 17.57
CA GLY A 200 12.21 -24.19 17.39
C GLY A 200 10.85 -24.11 16.69
N MET A 201 10.47 -22.94 16.16
CA MET A 201 9.28 -22.78 15.31
C MET A 201 9.68 -22.57 13.84
N ARG A 202 9.11 -23.38 12.96
CA ARG A 202 9.24 -23.26 11.50
C ARG A 202 8.66 -21.93 11.02
N ARG A 203 9.45 -21.19 10.25
CA ARG A 203 9.02 -19.91 9.66
C ARG A 203 8.13 -20.19 8.45
N VAL A 204 6.95 -19.58 8.40
CA VAL A 204 6.07 -19.69 7.22
C VAL A 204 6.58 -18.75 6.12
N ILE A 205 6.80 -19.28 4.92
CA ILE A 205 7.28 -18.52 3.76
C ILE A 205 6.29 -18.51 2.59
N GLY A 206 5.22 -19.32 2.66
CA GLY A 206 4.23 -19.43 1.59
C GLY A 206 4.89 -19.84 0.26
N PHE A 207 4.55 -19.12 -0.82
CA PHE A 207 5.17 -19.26 -2.14
C PHE A 207 6.28 -18.22 -2.38
N ASN A 208 6.94 -17.74 -1.33
CA ASN A 208 8.08 -16.82 -1.42
C ASN A 208 9.39 -17.57 -1.18
N THR A 209 10.51 -16.90 -1.41
CA THR A 209 11.87 -17.43 -1.20
C THR A 209 12.30 -17.35 0.27
N GLU A 210 11.71 -16.44 1.04
CA GLU A 210 12.08 -16.17 2.43
C GLU A 210 10.89 -15.64 3.25
N ALA A 211 10.99 -15.75 4.58
CA ALA A 211 9.93 -15.35 5.49
C ALA A 211 9.74 -13.82 5.57
N SER A 212 10.78 -13.02 5.32
CA SER A 212 10.66 -11.55 5.27
C SER A 212 9.83 -11.05 4.09
N ALA A 213 9.98 -11.67 2.92
CA ALA A 213 9.14 -11.38 1.76
C ALA A 213 7.68 -11.77 2.03
N TYR A 214 7.43 -12.98 2.53
CA TYR A 214 6.08 -13.43 2.87
C TYR A 214 5.45 -12.55 3.96
N GLY A 215 6.16 -12.28 5.06
CA GLY A 215 5.70 -11.42 6.15
C GLY A 215 5.32 -10.02 5.69
N THR A 216 6.12 -9.42 4.80
CA THR A 216 5.80 -8.11 4.19
C THR A 216 4.52 -8.17 3.37
N LEU A 217 4.32 -9.25 2.62
CA LEU A 217 3.13 -9.45 1.78
C LEU A 217 1.85 -9.58 2.62
N VAL A 218 1.84 -10.44 3.64
CA VAL A 218 0.64 -10.62 4.49
C VAL A 218 0.38 -9.40 5.37
N LEU A 219 1.41 -8.71 5.84
CA LEU A 219 1.28 -7.43 6.55
C LEU A 219 0.64 -6.36 5.65
N SER A 220 1.11 -6.26 4.39
CA SER A 220 0.63 -5.26 3.44
C SER A 220 -0.85 -5.48 3.11
N PHE A 221 -1.24 -6.69 2.72
CA PHE A 221 -2.66 -7.02 2.51
C PHE A 221 -3.49 -6.87 3.78
N GLY A 222 -2.97 -7.32 4.92
CA GLY A 222 -3.66 -7.23 6.21
C GLY A 222 -3.96 -5.79 6.60
N SER A 223 -2.98 -4.89 6.49
CA SER A 223 -3.14 -3.46 6.77
C SER A 223 -4.14 -2.79 5.81
N MET A 224 -4.05 -3.09 4.51
CA MET A 224 -5.00 -2.56 3.51
C MET A 224 -6.43 -2.99 3.81
N ILE A 225 -6.67 -4.28 4.01
CA ILE A 225 -8.03 -4.82 4.24
C ILE A 225 -8.59 -4.34 5.58
N TYR A 226 -7.75 -4.29 6.63
CA TYR A 226 -8.17 -3.86 7.97
C TYR A 226 -8.55 -2.36 8.01
N PHE A 227 -7.66 -1.48 7.54
CA PHE A 227 -7.85 -0.04 7.68
C PHE A 227 -8.79 0.55 6.63
N MET A 228 -8.68 0.13 5.36
CA MET A 228 -9.49 0.69 4.27
C MET A 228 -10.94 0.21 4.29
N ARG A 229 -11.25 -0.85 5.07
CA ARG A 229 -12.61 -1.38 5.24
C ARG A 229 -13.31 -1.66 3.91
N LEU A 230 -12.55 -2.24 2.96
CA LEU A 230 -12.99 -2.47 1.59
C LEU A 230 -14.26 -3.34 1.50
N GLY A 231 -14.46 -4.25 2.45
CA GLY A 231 -15.59 -5.18 2.48
C GLY A 231 -16.91 -4.48 2.77
N GLU A 232 -16.89 -3.42 3.57
CA GLU A 232 -18.06 -2.56 3.79
C GLU A 232 -18.46 -1.79 2.54
N ALA A 233 -17.47 -1.34 1.75
CA ALA A 233 -17.73 -0.70 0.46
C ALA A 233 -18.27 -1.68 -0.58
N LEU A 234 -17.89 -2.96 -0.50
CA LEU A 234 -18.32 -4.01 -1.42
C LEU A 234 -19.68 -4.63 -1.07
N GLY A 235 -20.03 -4.66 0.22
CA GLY A 235 -21.24 -5.27 0.76
C GLY A 235 -21.25 -6.81 0.71
N GLY A 236 -22.36 -7.40 1.13
CA GLY A 236 -22.63 -8.84 1.01
C GLY A 236 -21.59 -9.72 1.72
N ILE A 237 -21.05 -10.72 1.00
CA ILE A 237 -20.07 -11.66 1.54
C ILE A 237 -18.77 -10.97 1.95
N TYR A 238 -18.32 -9.94 1.22
CA TYR A 238 -17.07 -9.23 1.48
C TYR A 238 -17.07 -8.52 2.83
N ALA A 239 -18.21 -7.94 3.24
CA ALA A 239 -18.37 -7.33 4.55
C ALA A 239 -18.24 -8.35 5.68
N LYS A 240 -18.76 -9.57 5.49
CA LYS A 240 -18.70 -10.66 6.48
C LYS A 240 -17.29 -11.24 6.62
N ILE A 241 -16.57 -11.39 5.51
CA ILE A 241 -15.22 -11.99 5.52
C ILE A 241 -14.08 -11.00 5.79
N GLN A 242 -14.35 -9.69 5.82
CA GLN A 242 -13.32 -8.66 6.02
C GLN A 242 -12.50 -8.88 7.30
N THR A 243 -13.19 -8.97 8.44
CA THR A 243 -12.53 -9.17 9.74
C THR A 243 -11.79 -10.50 9.82
N PRO A 244 -12.39 -11.67 9.52
CA PRO A 244 -11.65 -12.93 9.61
C PRO A 244 -10.47 -12.99 8.63
N LEU A 245 -10.59 -12.43 7.42
CA LEU A 245 -9.47 -12.37 6.48
C LEU A 245 -8.33 -11.47 6.99
N ALA A 246 -8.65 -10.29 7.51
CA ALA A 246 -7.64 -9.40 8.10
C ALA A 246 -6.93 -10.07 9.29
N LEU A 247 -7.68 -10.75 10.16
CA LEU A 247 -7.11 -11.49 11.30
C LEU A 247 -6.24 -12.66 10.84
N ALA A 248 -6.65 -13.41 9.81
CA ALA A 248 -5.84 -14.47 9.22
C ALA A 248 -4.52 -13.91 8.66
N LEU A 249 -4.56 -12.79 7.94
CA LEU A 249 -3.35 -12.12 7.43
C LEU A 249 -2.42 -11.64 8.54
N ILE A 250 -2.98 -11.07 9.62
CA ILE A 250 -2.22 -10.69 10.82
C ILE A 250 -1.59 -11.93 11.48
N ALA A 251 -2.34 -13.03 11.61
CA ALA A 251 -1.82 -14.27 12.18
C ALA A 251 -0.66 -14.83 11.32
N PHE A 252 -0.81 -14.86 10.00
CA PHE A 252 0.28 -15.27 9.11
C PHE A 252 1.46 -14.30 9.13
N THR A 253 1.25 -13.02 9.45
CA THR A 253 2.34 -12.06 9.67
C THR A 253 3.18 -12.48 10.88
N VAL A 254 2.53 -12.88 11.98
CA VAL A 254 3.21 -13.42 13.17
C VAL A 254 3.93 -14.73 12.84
N LEU A 255 3.28 -15.66 12.14
CA LEU A 255 3.84 -16.96 11.76
C LEU A 255 5.01 -16.86 10.76
N SER A 256 5.15 -15.73 10.05
CA SER A 256 6.31 -15.49 9.18
C SER A 256 7.60 -15.24 9.98
N THR A 257 7.51 -14.94 11.28
CA THR A 257 8.66 -14.70 12.18
C THR A 257 9.74 -13.80 11.55
N SER A 258 9.29 -12.73 10.89
CA SER A 258 10.16 -11.74 10.23
C SER A 258 10.31 -10.49 11.09
N SER A 259 11.56 -10.08 11.38
CA SER A 259 11.85 -8.87 12.17
C SER A 259 11.14 -7.62 11.62
N ALA A 260 11.19 -7.44 10.30
CA ALA A 260 10.59 -6.28 9.64
C ALA A 260 9.05 -6.35 9.68
N ALA A 261 8.49 -7.55 9.56
CA ALA A 261 7.06 -7.77 9.66
C ALA A 261 6.55 -7.54 11.09
N PHE A 262 7.30 -7.94 12.11
CA PHE A 262 6.99 -7.65 13.51
C PHE A 262 7.03 -6.16 13.84
N LEU A 263 8.04 -5.44 13.34
CA LEU A 263 8.09 -3.98 13.48
C LEU A 263 6.85 -3.34 12.83
N GLY A 264 6.52 -3.76 11.61
CA GLY A 264 5.31 -3.30 10.92
C GLY A 264 4.01 -3.67 11.66
N LEU A 265 3.96 -4.84 12.31
CA LEU A 265 2.82 -5.27 13.12
C LEU A 265 2.67 -4.43 14.39
N GLY A 266 3.77 -4.04 15.03
CA GLY A 266 3.76 -3.10 16.15
C GLY A 266 3.17 -1.75 15.74
N VAL A 267 3.61 -1.21 14.61
CA VAL A 267 3.06 0.03 14.03
C VAL A 267 1.57 -0.15 13.66
N LEU A 268 1.18 -1.28 13.10
CA LEU A 268 -0.21 -1.62 12.81
C LEU A 268 -1.06 -1.57 14.09
N GLY A 269 -0.61 -2.20 15.18
CA GLY A 269 -1.31 -2.20 16.46
C GLY A 269 -1.48 -0.80 17.04
N MET A 270 -0.42 0.02 17.03
CA MET A 270 -0.48 1.42 17.47
C MET A 270 -1.45 2.25 16.63
N MET A 271 -1.38 2.11 15.30
CA MET A 271 -2.29 2.80 14.39
C MET A 271 -3.74 2.30 14.53
N ALA A 272 -3.96 1.02 14.83
CA ALA A 272 -5.28 0.46 15.07
C ALA A 272 -5.93 1.06 16.33
N VAL A 273 -5.17 1.18 17.43
CA VAL A 273 -5.63 1.86 18.65
C VAL A 273 -5.92 3.33 18.35
N PHE A 274 -4.97 4.03 17.76
CA PHE A 274 -5.12 5.46 17.43
C PHE A 274 -6.34 5.73 16.54
N ALA A 275 -6.50 4.96 15.45
CA ALA A 275 -7.62 5.11 14.53
C ALA A 275 -8.96 4.85 15.21
N ASN A 276 -9.05 3.85 16.10
CA ASN A 276 -10.29 3.58 16.83
C ASN A 276 -10.57 4.64 17.91
N VAL A 277 -9.57 5.16 18.60
CA VAL A 277 -9.75 6.28 19.55
C VAL A 277 -10.29 7.53 18.83
N LEU A 278 -9.78 7.83 17.64
CA LEU A 278 -10.33 8.92 16.82
C LEU A 278 -11.76 8.62 16.35
N ALA A 279 -12.06 7.36 16.01
CA ALA A 279 -13.38 6.94 15.57
C ALA A 279 -14.44 7.05 16.67
N LEU A 280 -14.08 6.99 17.96
CA LEU A 280 -15.00 7.26 19.07
C LEU A 280 -15.60 8.67 19.03
N ARG A 281 -14.95 9.63 18.36
CA ARG A 281 -15.47 10.99 18.20
C ARG A 281 -16.58 11.09 17.15
N HIS A 282 -16.87 10.01 16.44
CA HIS A 282 -17.86 9.95 15.37
C HIS A 282 -19.00 8.99 15.75
N PRO A 283 -20.24 9.48 15.96
CA PRO A 283 -21.36 8.65 16.43
C PRO A 283 -21.64 7.42 15.56
N ALA A 284 -21.40 7.52 14.24
CA ALA A 284 -21.60 6.42 13.30
C ALA A 284 -20.61 5.26 13.48
N ASP A 285 -19.42 5.52 14.02
CA ASP A 285 -18.35 4.54 14.19
C ASP A 285 -18.10 4.15 15.67
N GLU A 286 -18.68 4.89 16.62
CA GLU A 286 -18.41 4.78 18.06
C GLU A 286 -18.56 3.35 18.61
N LYS A 287 -19.74 2.74 18.46
CA LYS A 287 -20.01 1.38 18.98
C LYS A 287 -19.00 0.37 18.47
N ARG A 288 -18.67 0.45 17.19
CA ARG A 288 -17.70 -0.44 16.56
C ARG A 288 -16.29 -0.18 17.08
N ALA A 289 -15.89 1.08 17.14
CA ALA A 289 -14.58 1.47 17.62
C ALA A 289 -14.36 0.98 19.06
N LEU A 290 -15.39 1.10 19.90
CA LEU A 290 -15.38 0.60 21.27
C LEU A 290 -15.22 -0.93 21.31
N ILE A 291 -15.97 -1.69 20.50
CA ILE A 291 -15.81 -3.14 20.39
C ILE A 291 -14.39 -3.51 19.93
N GLN A 292 -13.85 -2.82 18.92
CA GLN A 292 -12.50 -3.09 18.43
C GLN A 292 -11.44 -2.78 19.49
N LEU A 293 -11.57 -1.69 20.24
CA LEU A 293 -10.68 -1.36 21.36
C LEU A 293 -10.77 -2.39 22.49
N LEU A 294 -11.97 -2.85 22.82
CA LEU A 294 -12.16 -3.91 23.82
C LEU A 294 -11.53 -5.23 23.36
N VAL A 295 -11.69 -5.61 22.09
CA VAL A 295 -11.07 -6.83 21.54
C VAL A 295 -9.54 -6.71 21.53
N ILE A 296 -8.99 -5.56 21.12
CA ILE A 296 -7.55 -5.31 21.17
C ILE A 296 -7.04 -5.36 22.61
N GLY A 297 -7.74 -4.71 23.54
CA GLY A 297 -7.39 -4.69 24.97
C GLY A 297 -7.48 -6.08 25.61
N ALA A 298 -8.55 -6.82 25.34
CA ALA A 298 -8.71 -8.21 25.82
C ALA A 298 -7.61 -9.11 25.24
N GLY A 299 -7.27 -8.97 23.96
CA GLY A 299 -6.16 -9.68 23.34
C GLY A 299 -4.83 -9.36 24.02
N ALA A 300 -4.56 -8.09 24.31
CA ALA A 300 -3.35 -7.66 25.02
C ALA A 300 -3.30 -8.23 26.45
N ILE A 301 -4.43 -8.27 27.16
CA ILE A 301 -4.53 -8.87 28.50
C ILE A 301 -4.29 -10.38 28.43
N VAL A 302 -4.87 -11.09 27.45
CA VAL A 302 -4.65 -12.53 27.27
C VAL A 302 -3.17 -12.81 26.99
N VAL A 303 -2.53 -12.04 26.11
CA VAL A 303 -1.10 -12.17 25.84
C VAL A 303 -0.28 -11.90 27.11
N ALA A 304 -0.60 -10.85 27.87
CA ALA A 304 0.08 -10.54 29.13
C ALA A 304 -0.13 -11.66 30.17
N ALA A 305 -1.34 -12.21 30.28
CA ALA A 305 -1.66 -13.30 31.20
C ALA A 305 -0.93 -14.59 30.82
N LEU A 306 -0.87 -14.93 29.52
CA LEU A 306 -0.10 -16.08 29.02
C LEU A 306 1.41 -15.91 29.29
N VAL A 307 1.92 -14.70 29.09
CA VAL A 307 3.32 -14.34 29.40
C VAL A 307 3.60 -14.54 30.90
N ILE A 308 2.72 -14.08 31.78
CA ILE A 308 2.88 -14.24 33.24
C ILE A 308 2.72 -15.70 33.67
N ALA A 309 1.73 -16.40 33.12
CA ALA A 309 1.41 -17.78 33.48
C ALA A 309 2.41 -18.81 32.96
N THR A 310 3.20 -18.47 31.93
CA THR A 310 4.20 -19.37 31.37
C THR A 310 5.54 -18.66 31.15
N PRO A 311 6.40 -18.59 32.19
CA PRO A 311 7.69 -17.92 32.11
C PRO A 311 8.60 -18.45 30.99
N SER A 312 8.46 -19.72 30.60
CA SER A 312 9.19 -20.30 29.46
C SER A 312 8.72 -19.77 28.10
N LEU A 313 7.42 -19.48 27.91
CA LEU A 313 6.94 -18.78 26.71
C LEU A 313 7.41 -17.33 26.71
N PHE A 314 7.43 -16.66 27.86
CA PHE A 314 7.98 -15.32 27.98
C PHE A 314 9.46 -15.28 27.59
N ASN A 315 10.27 -16.21 28.12
CA ASN A 315 11.67 -16.32 27.76
C ASN A 315 11.83 -16.59 26.25
N GLY A 316 11.05 -17.50 25.66
CA GLY A 316 11.08 -17.75 24.21
C GLY A 316 10.69 -16.53 23.36
N VAL A 317 9.68 -15.75 23.77
CA VAL A 317 9.27 -14.52 23.06
C VAL A 317 10.28 -13.39 23.26
N VAL A 318 10.80 -13.21 24.47
CA VAL A 318 11.85 -12.24 24.78
C VAL A 318 13.13 -12.60 24.03
N ASP A 319 13.53 -13.87 24.00
CA ASP A 319 14.68 -14.35 23.24
C ASP A 319 14.47 -14.18 21.73
N LEU A 320 13.25 -14.37 21.24
CA LEU A 320 12.89 -14.15 19.84
C LEU A 320 12.92 -12.65 19.49
N VAL A 321 12.39 -11.77 20.33
CA VAL A 321 12.45 -10.31 20.15
C VAL A 321 13.88 -9.81 20.29
N ASP A 322 14.62 -10.29 21.28
CA ASP A 322 16.03 -10.00 21.52
C ASP A 322 16.87 -10.45 20.33
N SER A 323 16.70 -11.68 19.86
CA SER A 323 17.39 -12.21 18.68
C SER A 323 17.04 -11.45 17.39
N LEU A 324 15.74 -11.19 17.14
CA LEU A 324 15.27 -10.61 15.87
C LEU A 324 15.42 -9.09 15.80
N ILE A 325 15.42 -8.38 16.93
CA ILE A 325 15.46 -6.91 16.98
C ILE A 325 16.77 -6.44 17.59
N PHE A 326 17.08 -6.81 18.83
CA PHE A 326 18.21 -6.22 19.58
C PHE A 326 19.57 -6.80 19.17
N LYS A 327 19.78 -8.12 19.28
CA LYS A 327 20.99 -8.82 18.81
C LYS A 327 21.20 -8.70 17.30
N LYS A 328 20.13 -8.50 16.52
CA LYS A 328 20.25 -8.23 15.09
C LYS A 328 20.99 -6.92 14.82
N THR A 329 20.83 -5.89 15.66
CA THR A 329 21.56 -4.61 15.51
C THR A 329 23.05 -4.69 15.83
N SER A 330 23.50 -5.71 16.59
CA SER A 330 24.93 -5.95 16.86
C SER A 330 25.57 -6.98 15.93
N SER A 331 24.80 -7.53 14.98
CA SER A 331 25.30 -8.55 14.06
C SER A 331 26.24 -7.98 12.98
N SER A 332 27.17 -8.81 12.48
CA SER A 332 28.04 -8.46 11.35
C SER A 332 27.26 -8.12 10.08
N SER A 333 26.09 -8.72 9.87
CA SER A 333 25.20 -8.37 8.76
C SER A 333 24.58 -6.98 8.91
N TYR A 334 24.34 -6.51 10.14
CA TYR A 334 23.85 -5.15 10.37
C TYR A 334 24.95 -4.11 10.18
N SER A 335 26.17 -4.36 10.66
CA SER A 335 27.29 -3.45 10.42
C SER A 335 27.60 -3.32 8.93
N GLU A 336 27.55 -4.43 8.19
CA GLU A 336 27.66 -4.43 6.74
C GLU A 336 26.56 -3.58 6.08
N ARG A 337 25.29 -3.80 6.41
CA ARG A 337 24.17 -3.01 5.87
C ARG A 337 24.24 -1.52 6.25
N SER A 338 24.69 -1.20 7.45
CA SER A 338 24.92 0.18 7.89
C SER A 338 26.00 0.86 7.03
N SER A 339 27.08 0.13 6.70
CA SER A 339 28.11 0.64 5.80
C SER A 339 27.58 1.00 4.41
N TRP A 340 26.56 0.28 3.90
CA TRP A 340 25.94 0.58 2.61
C TRP A 340 25.24 1.94 2.62
N ASN A 341 24.54 2.27 3.71
CA ASN A 341 23.92 3.59 3.88
C ASN A 341 24.98 4.68 3.98
N ILE A 342 26.06 4.45 4.74
CA ILE A 342 27.16 5.41 4.90
C ILE A 342 27.78 5.72 3.53
N VAL A 343 28.19 4.70 2.78
CA VAL A 343 28.78 4.88 1.44
C VAL A 343 27.80 5.57 0.49
N SER A 344 26.51 5.22 0.53
CA SER A 344 25.48 5.88 -0.30
C SER A 344 25.31 7.36 0.04
N LEU A 345 25.37 7.73 1.32
CA LEU A 345 25.32 9.12 1.77
C LEU A 345 26.61 9.89 1.48
N GLU A 346 27.78 9.23 1.56
CA GLU A 346 29.05 9.80 1.10
C GLU A 346 28.97 10.14 -0.40
N GLY A 347 28.40 9.24 -1.22
CA GLY A 347 28.15 9.51 -2.64
C GLY A 347 27.23 10.71 -2.87
N LEU A 348 26.17 10.86 -2.06
CA LEU A 348 25.30 12.02 -2.11
C LEU A 348 26.06 13.32 -1.81
N VAL A 349 26.90 13.32 -0.77
CA VAL A 349 27.71 14.49 -0.41
C VAL A 349 28.75 14.80 -1.48
N ALA A 350 29.41 13.77 -2.03
CA ALA A 350 30.40 13.92 -3.11
C ALA A 350 29.79 14.51 -4.39
N THR A 351 28.49 14.30 -4.63
CA THR A 351 27.74 14.90 -5.75
C THR A 351 27.14 16.27 -5.41
N GLY A 352 27.48 16.87 -4.26
CA GLY A 352 26.93 18.15 -3.82
C GLY A 352 25.42 18.11 -3.53
N GLY A 353 24.87 16.94 -3.26
CA GLY A 353 23.42 16.75 -3.07
C GLY A 353 22.62 16.52 -4.36
N TYR A 354 23.28 16.42 -5.52
CA TYR A 354 22.64 16.11 -6.80
C TYR A 354 22.07 14.68 -6.86
N GLY A 355 22.76 13.74 -6.22
CA GLY A 355 22.43 12.32 -6.22
C GLY A 355 23.30 11.51 -7.18
N VAL A 356 23.44 10.22 -6.90
CA VAL A 356 24.35 9.32 -7.65
C VAL A 356 23.66 8.58 -8.80
N GLY A 357 22.33 8.71 -8.93
CA GLY A 357 21.54 8.00 -9.94
C GLY A 357 20.84 6.74 -9.41
N VAL A 358 19.64 6.48 -9.91
CA VAL A 358 18.85 5.28 -9.58
C VAL A 358 19.60 4.05 -10.10
N GLY A 359 19.86 3.13 -9.17
CA GLY A 359 20.59 1.89 -9.47
C GLY A 359 22.11 2.03 -9.53
N SER A 360 22.67 3.17 -9.15
CA SER A 360 24.12 3.34 -8.99
C SER A 360 24.62 2.84 -7.64
N THR A 361 23.88 3.10 -6.55
CA THR A 361 24.27 2.70 -5.19
C THR A 361 23.23 1.81 -4.54
N ARG A 362 23.70 0.84 -3.75
CA ARG A 362 22.87 -0.01 -2.89
C ARG A 362 22.81 0.59 -1.49
N ALA A 363 21.60 0.82 -0.98
CA ALA A 363 21.39 1.21 0.40
C ALA A 363 20.85 0.02 1.22
N SER A 364 20.56 0.24 2.50
CA SER A 364 19.85 -0.71 3.36
C SER A 364 18.56 -0.13 3.95
N SER A 365 18.18 1.09 3.57
CA SER A 365 16.93 1.74 3.94
C SER A 365 16.36 2.49 2.73
N TRP A 366 15.06 2.34 2.47
CA TRP A 366 14.41 2.97 1.32
C TRP A 366 14.56 4.51 1.32
N PRO A 367 14.41 5.24 2.45
CA PRO A 367 14.66 6.68 2.49
C PRO A 367 16.07 7.08 2.06
N VAL A 368 17.09 6.34 2.50
CA VAL A 368 18.48 6.60 2.09
C VAL A 368 18.67 6.25 0.62
N ALA A 369 18.06 5.15 0.13
CA ALA A 369 18.10 4.80 -1.29
C ALA A 369 17.54 5.93 -2.17
N VAL A 370 16.36 6.44 -1.82
CA VAL A 370 15.71 7.57 -2.53
C VAL A 370 16.60 8.80 -2.47
N LEU A 371 17.03 9.23 -1.28
CA LEU A 371 17.78 10.46 -1.09
C LEU A 371 19.15 10.42 -1.78
N SER A 372 19.90 9.33 -1.63
CA SER A 372 21.22 9.18 -2.25
C SER A 372 21.14 9.06 -3.77
N SER A 373 20.16 8.31 -4.30
CA SER A 373 20.04 8.06 -5.75
C SER A 373 19.46 9.25 -6.50
N THR A 374 18.49 9.95 -5.91
CA THR A 374 17.75 11.05 -6.58
C THR A 374 18.13 12.43 -6.06
N GLY A 375 19.07 12.51 -5.12
CA GLY A 375 19.52 13.78 -4.55
C GLY A 375 18.52 14.42 -3.59
N VAL A 376 18.90 15.59 -3.08
CA VAL A 376 18.07 16.40 -2.17
C VAL A 376 16.77 16.82 -2.84
N ILE A 377 16.82 17.19 -4.12
CA ILE A 377 15.64 17.63 -4.89
C ILE A 377 14.66 16.47 -5.09
N GLY A 378 15.12 15.30 -5.54
CA GLY A 378 14.27 14.13 -5.70
C GLY A 378 13.69 13.65 -4.36
N GLY A 379 14.53 13.59 -3.31
CA GLY A 379 14.10 13.30 -1.95
C GLY A 379 13.00 14.26 -1.45
N LEU A 380 13.16 15.56 -1.71
CA LEU A 380 12.16 16.58 -1.36
C LEU A 380 10.85 16.40 -2.14
N MET A 381 10.90 16.14 -3.45
CA MET A 381 9.70 15.88 -4.26
C MET A 381 8.92 14.68 -3.73
N MET A 382 9.62 13.60 -3.39
CA MET A 382 9.03 12.42 -2.78
C MET A 382 8.42 12.74 -1.41
N ALA A 383 9.15 13.46 -0.55
CA ALA A 383 8.67 13.86 0.78
C ALA A 383 7.42 14.75 0.70
N LEU A 384 7.40 15.72 -0.21
CA LEU A 384 6.25 16.59 -0.46
C LEU A 384 5.06 15.80 -1.01
N PHE A 385 5.30 14.82 -1.89
CA PHE A 385 4.26 13.91 -2.36
C PHE A 385 3.66 13.14 -1.18
N PHE A 386 4.47 12.53 -0.31
CA PHE A 386 3.99 11.84 0.89
C PHE A 386 3.19 12.75 1.82
N LEU A 387 3.73 13.93 2.14
CA LEU A 387 3.05 14.92 2.97
C LEU A 387 1.69 15.29 2.38
N ARG A 388 1.63 15.45 1.05
CA ARG A 388 0.39 15.72 0.32
C ARG A 388 -0.61 14.57 0.46
N LEU A 389 -0.18 13.31 0.30
CA LEU A 389 -1.06 12.14 0.50
C LEU A 389 -1.70 12.14 1.89
N MET A 390 -0.92 12.49 2.91
CA MET A 390 -1.37 12.50 4.31
C MET A 390 -2.29 13.68 4.65
N THR A 391 -2.08 14.83 4.01
CA THR A 391 -2.76 16.10 4.36
C THR A 391 -3.92 16.47 3.44
N ALA A 392 -4.12 15.77 2.32
CA ALA A 392 -5.20 16.09 1.38
C ALA A 392 -6.57 16.14 2.07
N SER A 393 -7.32 17.21 1.81
CA SER A 393 -8.62 17.43 2.45
C SER A 393 -9.67 16.45 1.92
N LEU A 394 -10.48 15.90 2.83
CA LEU A 394 -11.61 15.02 2.51
C LEU A 394 -12.96 15.69 2.85
N ARG A 395 -12.98 17.02 2.92
CA ARG A 395 -14.22 17.78 3.18
C ARG A 395 -15.20 17.56 2.03
N GLY A 396 -16.42 17.16 2.35
CA GLY A 396 -17.46 16.84 1.35
C GLY A 396 -17.32 15.47 0.70
N ALA A 397 -16.35 14.64 1.11
CA ALA A 397 -16.25 13.26 0.65
C ALA A 397 -17.44 12.44 1.16
N SER A 398 -17.88 11.46 0.36
CA SER A 398 -18.78 10.41 0.84
C SER A 398 -18.10 9.60 1.96
N ASP A 399 -18.90 8.97 2.82
CA ASP A 399 -18.34 8.14 3.90
C ASP A 399 -17.49 6.97 3.39
N GLU A 400 -17.84 6.40 2.23
CA GLU A 400 -17.02 5.38 1.55
C GLU A 400 -15.63 5.94 1.22
N ILE A 401 -15.55 7.05 0.48
CA ILE A 401 -14.27 7.64 0.05
C ILE A 401 -13.44 8.05 1.27
N ARG A 402 -14.08 8.67 2.26
CA ARG A 402 -13.40 9.10 3.49
C ARG A 402 -12.78 7.92 4.22
N ARG A 403 -13.54 6.84 4.44
CA ARG A 403 -13.03 5.62 5.09
C ARG A 403 -11.90 4.98 4.32
N VAL A 404 -12.06 4.79 3.01
CA VAL A 404 -11.03 4.13 2.18
C VAL A 404 -9.75 4.95 2.12
N VAL A 405 -9.83 6.27 1.92
CA VAL A 405 -8.63 7.13 1.83
C VAL A 405 -7.93 7.26 3.18
N VAL A 406 -8.66 7.49 4.28
CA VAL A 406 -8.05 7.53 5.62
C VAL A 406 -7.42 6.19 5.96
N GLY A 407 -8.10 5.09 5.66
CA GLY A 407 -7.55 3.75 5.86
C GLY A 407 -6.31 3.48 5.02
N ALA A 408 -6.29 3.95 3.76
CA ALA A 408 -5.14 3.82 2.88
C ALA A 408 -3.94 4.62 3.37
N ARG A 409 -4.14 5.76 4.05
CA ARG A 409 -3.05 6.51 4.72
C ARG A 409 -2.41 5.70 5.83
N TYR A 410 -3.20 5.08 6.69
CA TYR A 410 -2.67 4.20 7.75
C TYR A 410 -1.97 2.98 7.15
N ALA A 411 -2.57 2.32 6.16
CA ALA A 411 -1.95 1.20 5.47
C ALA A 411 -0.63 1.60 4.80
N LEU A 412 -0.54 2.80 4.19
CA LEU A 412 0.69 3.28 3.56
C LEU A 412 1.83 3.44 4.58
N LEU A 413 1.55 3.98 5.77
CA LEU A 413 2.56 4.08 6.82
C LEU A 413 3.08 2.70 7.24
N ILE A 414 2.22 1.69 7.28
CA ILE A 414 2.56 0.32 7.69
C ILE A 414 3.32 -0.41 6.57
N CYS A 415 2.85 -0.34 5.32
CA CYS A 415 3.47 -0.96 4.15
C CYS A 415 4.88 -0.42 3.87
N LEU A 416 5.16 0.82 4.27
CA LEU A 416 6.48 1.41 4.15
C LEU A 416 7.49 0.86 5.16
N ILE A 417 7.07 0.35 6.32
CA ILE A 417 7.99 -0.04 7.40
C ILE A 417 9.03 -1.07 6.94
N PRO A 418 8.65 -2.18 6.28
CA PRO A 418 9.66 -3.15 5.82
C PRO A 418 10.66 -2.55 4.83
N GLY A 419 10.19 -1.69 3.91
CA GLY A 419 11.06 -0.96 2.98
C GLY A 419 11.94 0.07 3.69
N ALA A 420 11.42 0.76 4.70
CA ALA A 420 12.18 1.77 5.44
C ALA A 420 13.39 1.17 6.16
N VAL A 421 13.28 -0.06 6.66
CA VAL A 421 14.36 -0.70 7.44
C VAL A 421 15.23 -1.68 6.65
N ALA A 422 14.77 -2.16 5.50
CA ALA A 422 15.47 -3.18 4.73
C ALA A 422 15.49 -2.92 3.21
N GLY A 423 14.79 -1.89 2.72
CA GLY A 423 14.71 -1.57 1.30
C GLY A 423 16.06 -1.09 0.77
N THR A 424 16.53 -1.73 -0.30
CA THR A 424 17.88 -1.50 -0.84
C THR A 424 17.92 -0.56 -2.04
N LEU A 425 16.75 -0.27 -2.61
CA LEU A 425 16.56 0.38 -3.91
C LEU A 425 15.47 1.45 -3.81
N VAL A 426 15.39 2.32 -4.83
CA VAL A 426 14.44 3.45 -4.90
C VAL A 426 13.01 2.98 -5.20
N ASP A 427 12.85 1.80 -5.81
CA ASP A 427 11.55 1.23 -6.12
C ASP A 427 10.67 1.12 -4.87
N PHE A 428 9.45 1.67 -4.95
CA PHE A 428 8.47 1.65 -3.87
C PHE A 428 7.54 0.42 -3.93
N GLY A 429 7.54 -0.34 -5.03
CA GLY A 429 6.82 -1.61 -5.16
C GLY A 429 5.31 -1.49 -5.30
N ALA A 430 4.67 -2.63 -5.62
CA ALA A 430 3.27 -2.70 -6.04
C ALA A 430 2.24 -2.26 -4.97
N PHE A 431 2.49 -2.55 -3.69
CA PHE A 431 1.59 -2.18 -2.59
C PHE A 431 1.54 -0.66 -2.40
N ASN A 432 2.71 -0.02 -2.29
CA ASN A 432 2.79 1.43 -2.17
C ASN A 432 2.29 2.10 -3.46
N ALA A 433 2.57 1.53 -4.63
CA ALA A 433 2.04 2.00 -5.91
C ALA A 433 0.50 2.04 -5.92
N THR A 434 -0.14 0.99 -5.42
CA THR A 434 -1.60 0.89 -5.28
C THR A 434 -2.14 1.90 -4.27
N LEU A 435 -1.46 2.07 -3.13
CA LEU A 435 -1.87 3.01 -2.08
C LEU A 435 -1.70 4.48 -2.52
N PHE A 436 -0.65 4.81 -3.27
CA PHE A 436 -0.48 6.10 -3.93
C PHE A 436 -1.65 6.38 -4.87
N ALA A 437 -2.04 5.40 -5.68
CA ALA A 437 -3.18 5.53 -6.58
C ALA A 437 -4.50 5.76 -5.82
N ILE A 438 -4.75 5.03 -4.74
CA ILE A 438 -5.99 5.16 -3.94
C ILE A 438 -6.07 6.51 -3.24
N THR A 439 -4.98 6.92 -2.60
CA THR A 439 -4.93 8.18 -1.83
C THR A 439 -4.93 9.42 -2.71
N THR A 440 -4.59 9.29 -4.00
CA THR A 440 -4.64 10.40 -4.98
C THR A 440 -5.92 10.41 -5.82
N ALA A 441 -6.38 9.25 -6.33
CA ALA A 441 -7.52 9.19 -7.24
C ALA A 441 -8.83 9.52 -6.53
N LEU A 442 -9.11 8.90 -5.38
CA LEU A 442 -10.43 9.02 -4.75
C LEU A 442 -10.76 10.44 -4.27
N PRO A 443 -9.83 11.24 -3.73
CA PRO A 443 -10.11 12.64 -3.41
C PRO A 443 -10.51 13.49 -4.62
N THR A 444 -10.11 13.13 -5.85
CA THR A 444 -10.52 13.88 -7.06
C THR A 444 -11.99 13.69 -7.42
N LEU A 445 -12.63 12.64 -6.88
CA LEU A 445 -14.05 12.35 -7.09
C LEU A 445 -14.96 13.14 -6.14
N ILE A 446 -14.39 13.89 -5.19
CA ILE A 446 -15.16 14.71 -4.27
C ILE A 446 -15.76 15.89 -5.07
N PRO A 447 -17.10 16.06 -5.09
CA PRO A 447 -17.70 17.19 -5.76
C PRO A 447 -17.15 18.49 -5.17
N VAL A 448 -16.50 19.31 -5.99
CA VAL A 448 -16.15 20.68 -5.58
C VAL A 448 -17.48 21.39 -5.37
N ALA A 449 -17.88 21.56 -4.11
CA ALA A 449 -19.03 22.37 -3.77
C ALA A 449 -18.79 23.76 -4.40
N THR A 450 -19.52 24.05 -5.47
CA THR A 450 -19.43 25.33 -6.16
C THR A 450 -19.75 26.39 -5.12
N ARG A 451 -18.73 27.13 -4.70
CA ARG A 451 -18.80 28.21 -3.73
C ARG A 451 -19.52 29.41 -4.36
N ARG A 452 -20.75 29.23 -4.85
CA ARG A 452 -21.63 30.24 -5.45
C ARG A 452 -23.10 30.02 -5.09
N ARG A 453 -23.38 29.85 -3.80
CA ARG A 453 -24.70 30.22 -3.23
C ARG A 453 -24.56 31.21 -2.07
N ARG A 454 -23.60 32.13 -2.24
CA ARG A 454 -23.39 33.29 -1.36
C ARG A 454 -23.37 34.61 -2.16
N MET A 455 -24.19 34.70 -3.22
CA MET A 455 -24.82 35.99 -3.56
C MET A 455 -26.24 35.96 -2.99
N ARG A 456 -26.30 36.01 -1.67
CA ARG A 456 -27.46 36.59 -1.00
C ARG A 456 -27.38 38.07 -1.35
N ARG A 457 -28.20 38.53 -2.31
CA ARG A 457 -28.43 39.97 -2.54
C ARG A 457 -28.84 40.60 -1.20
N PRO A 458 -28.12 41.61 -0.68
CA PRO A 458 -28.65 42.50 0.32
C PRO A 458 -28.96 43.84 -0.35
N GLY A 459 -30.24 44.19 -0.43
CA GLY A 459 -30.74 45.58 -0.40
C GLY A 459 -30.37 46.54 -1.54
N ALA A 460 -31.35 46.78 -2.42
CA ALA A 460 -31.69 48.08 -3.03
C ALA A 460 -33.04 47.83 -3.72
N GLY A 461 -34.20 48.07 -3.12
CA GLY A 461 -34.73 49.31 -2.58
C GLY A 461 -36.20 49.31 -3.06
N GLU A 462 -37.16 49.31 -2.14
CA GLU A 462 -38.58 49.50 -2.49
C GLU A 462 -38.80 50.88 -3.13
N PRO A 463 -39.83 51.00 -3.98
CA PRO A 463 -40.83 52.03 -3.71
C PRO A 463 -42.15 51.38 -3.30
N ARG A 464 -42.61 51.76 -2.10
CA ARG A 464 -43.94 51.50 -1.58
C ARG A 464 -45.01 52.08 -2.51
N THR A 465 -45.86 51.23 -3.08
CA THR A 465 -47.20 51.64 -3.53
C THR A 465 -48.18 51.40 -2.39
N ILE A 466 -48.70 52.49 -1.84
CA ILE A 466 -49.76 52.49 -0.83
C ILE A 466 -51.06 52.08 -1.54
N ALA A 467 -51.63 50.95 -1.16
CA ALA A 467 -53.01 50.57 -1.48
C ALA A 467 -53.86 50.56 -0.19
N PRO A 468 -55.13 51.00 -0.22
CA PRO A 468 -55.88 51.29 0.98
C PRO A 468 -56.39 50.02 1.69
N ARG A 469 -56.44 50.13 3.00
CA ARG A 469 -56.82 49.10 3.98
C ARG A 469 -58.32 48.77 3.86
N ALA A 470 -58.66 47.59 3.34
CA ALA A 470 -60.01 47.05 3.46
C ALA A 470 -60.21 46.40 4.85
N GLN A 471 -61.25 46.83 5.56
CA GLN A 471 -61.66 46.30 6.86
C GLN A 471 -62.16 44.85 6.74
N PRO A 472 -61.86 43.96 7.70
CA PRO A 472 -62.51 42.65 7.75
C PRO A 472 -63.92 42.75 8.37
N ALA A 473 -64.91 42.23 7.64
CA ALA A 473 -66.30 42.09 8.08
C ALA A 473 -66.44 41.10 9.26
N PRO A 474 -67.43 41.30 10.16
CA PRO A 474 -67.62 40.45 11.34
C PRO A 474 -68.28 39.11 10.99
N ARG A 475 -67.82 38.03 11.63
CA ARG A 475 -68.47 36.70 11.61
C ARG A 475 -69.76 36.72 12.46
N PRO A 476 -70.91 36.27 11.94
CA PRO A 476 -72.11 36.08 12.76
C PRO A 476 -72.13 34.75 13.51
N ALA A 477 -72.90 34.77 14.60
CA ALA A 477 -72.92 33.85 15.73
C ALA A 477 -73.45 32.43 15.46
N ARG A 478 -72.97 31.46 16.26
CA ARG A 478 -73.58 30.14 16.45
C ARG A 478 -74.85 30.27 17.30
N ALA A 479 -76.03 30.15 16.67
CA ALA A 479 -77.22 29.57 17.30
C ALA A 479 -76.98 28.05 17.47
N GLY A 480 -77.46 27.31 18.46
CA GLY A 480 -78.57 27.46 19.39
C GLY A 480 -78.98 26.04 19.73
N VAL A 481 -78.67 25.57 20.94
CA VAL A 481 -79.07 24.26 21.45
C VAL A 481 -80.55 24.33 21.81
N ARG A 482 -81.40 23.51 21.18
CA ARG A 482 -82.78 23.27 21.60
C ARG A 482 -82.95 21.81 22.01
N ARG A 483 -83.19 21.60 23.31
CA ARG A 483 -83.85 20.43 23.87
C ARG A 483 -85.27 20.34 23.33
N VAL A 484 -85.74 19.14 22.99
CA VAL A 484 -87.16 18.77 23.06
C VAL A 484 -87.23 17.35 23.64
N ALA A 485 -88.09 17.22 24.64
CA ALA A 485 -88.49 15.99 25.28
C ALA A 485 -89.60 15.31 24.46
N ARG A 486 -89.53 13.98 24.34
CA ARG A 486 -90.62 13.05 24.66
C ARG A 486 -90.09 11.63 24.64
#